data_AF-A0A453M427-F1
#
_entry.id   AF-A0A453M427-F1
#
_cell.length_a   1.000
_cell.length_b   1.000
_cell.length_c   1.000
_cell.angle_alpha   90.00
_cell.angle_beta   90.00
_cell.angle_gamma   90.00
#
_symmetry.space_group_name_H-M   'P 1'
#
loop_
_entity.id
_entity.type
_entity.pdbx_description
1 polymer ?
#
loop_
_entity_poly.entity_id
_entity_poly.type
_entity_poly.pdbx_seq_one_letter_code
_entity_poly.pdbx_strand_id
1 'polypeptide(L)'
;KMINGGIIDNWACVSFSRMRPEEVHRFCCDLIQMCNMTGMSVNPRPLVDNRSASPNHIENALRDVYRRTTEMLGKQGHEKQLQLLIVILPEVSGSYGKIKKVCETDLGIVSQCCLPRHAARPNKQYLENVALKINVKVGGRNTVLERAFVRNGIPFVSEVPTIIFGADVTHPPPGEDSASSIAAVVASMDWPEITKYRGLVSAQPHRQEIIEDLFSVTKDPQRGNVNGGMIRELLIAFRRKTGQRPERILFYRQGWCK
;
A
#
# COMPACT_ATOMS: atom_id res chain seq x y z
N LYS A 1 18.39 -11.23 0.61
CA LYS A 1 17.26 -11.53 1.52
C LYS A 1 16.79 -10.22 2.12
N MET A 2 15.49 -10.11 2.41
CA MET A 2 14.90 -8.91 3.02
C MET A 2 15.39 -8.74 4.47
N ILE A 3 15.51 -7.49 4.94
CA ILE A 3 15.88 -7.20 6.35
C ILE A 3 14.76 -7.62 7.32
N ASN A 4 13.51 -7.32 6.97
CA ASN A 4 12.34 -7.82 7.71
C ASN A 4 11.29 -8.31 6.73
N GLY A 5 11.10 -9.63 6.68
CA GLY A 5 9.99 -10.24 5.96
C GLY A 5 8.67 -10.08 6.71
N GLY A 6 7.61 -9.74 6.00
CA GLY A 6 6.25 -9.74 6.52
C GLY A 6 5.74 -11.14 6.80
N ILE A 7 4.78 -11.23 7.72
CA ILE A 7 4.09 -12.48 8.06
C ILE A 7 2.69 -12.44 7.46
N ILE A 8 2.34 -13.45 6.68
CA ILE A 8 1.05 -13.60 5.99
C ILE A 8 0.51 -15.00 6.29
N ASP A 9 -0.30 -15.10 7.34
CA ASP A 9 -1.02 -16.32 7.73
C ASP A 9 -2.21 -16.56 6.80
N ASN A 10 -2.88 -15.47 6.41
CA ASN A 10 -4.16 -15.50 5.71
C ASN A 10 -4.07 -14.75 4.38
N TRP A 11 -4.09 -15.49 3.28
CA TRP A 11 -4.17 -14.93 1.94
C TRP A 11 -5.17 -15.70 1.07
N ALA A 12 -5.61 -15.06 -0.01
CA ALA A 12 -6.50 -15.66 -1.00
C ALA A 12 -6.12 -15.21 -2.41
N CYS A 13 -6.64 -15.89 -3.43
CA CYS A 13 -6.49 -15.50 -4.82
C CYS A 13 -7.82 -15.45 -5.56
N VAL A 14 -7.99 -14.40 -6.37
CA VAL A 14 -9.05 -14.30 -7.37
C VAL A 14 -8.45 -14.01 -8.74
N SER A 15 -8.91 -14.76 -9.75
CA SER A 15 -8.53 -14.58 -11.14
C SER A 15 -9.72 -14.07 -11.95
N PHE A 16 -9.49 -13.00 -12.70
CA PHE A 16 -10.40 -12.49 -13.72
C PHE A 16 -9.91 -12.79 -15.14
N SER A 17 -8.86 -13.59 -15.28
CA SER A 17 -8.29 -13.98 -16.56
C SER A 17 -8.89 -15.29 -17.08
N ARG A 18 -8.56 -15.61 -18.33
CA ARG A 18 -8.88 -16.90 -18.98
C ARG A 18 -7.89 -18.00 -18.61
N MET A 19 -6.96 -17.75 -17.68
CA MET A 19 -6.01 -18.77 -17.21
C MET A 19 -6.75 -19.95 -16.59
N ARG A 20 -6.23 -21.16 -16.83
CA ARG A 20 -6.82 -22.36 -16.24
C ARG A 20 -6.58 -22.39 -14.72
N PRO A 21 -7.47 -23.00 -13.92
CA PRO A 21 -7.31 -23.07 -12.47
C PRO A 21 -5.95 -23.62 -12.02
N GLU A 22 -5.40 -24.60 -12.75
CA GLU A 22 -4.11 -25.21 -12.45
C GLU A 22 -2.94 -24.25 -12.69
N GLU A 23 -3.05 -23.36 -13.68
CA GLU A 23 -2.04 -22.33 -13.97
C GLU A 23 -2.06 -21.23 -12.90
N VAL A 24 -3.26 -20.82 -12.46
CA VAL A 24 -3.45 -19.89 -11.35
C VAL A 24 -2.88 -20.46 -10.05
N HIS A 25 -3.17 -21.73 -9.78
CA HIS A 25 -2.64 -22.43 -8.61
C HIS A 25 -1.11 -22.49 -8.64
N ARG A 26 -0.52 -22.93 -9.76
CA ARG A 26 0.94 -22.99 -9.92
C ARG A 26 1.59 -21.63 -9.71
N PHE A 27 1.05 -20.58 -10.34
CA PHE A 27 1.55 -19.21 -10.17
C PHE A 27 1.54 -18.78 -8.70
N CYS A 28 0.45 -19.04 -7.98
CA CYS A 28 0.36 -18.70 -6.57
C CYS A 28 1.41 -19.47 -5.74
N CYS A 29 1.56 -20.77 -5.97
CA CYS A 29 2.59 -21.58 -5.32
C CYS A 29 4.01 -21.04 -5.57
N ASP A 30 4.35 -20.74 -6.83
CA ASP A 30 5.66 -20.19 -7.21
C ASP A 30 5.91 -18.83 -6.53
N LEU A 31 4.88 -17.97 -6.47
CA LEU A 31 4.97 -16.66 -5.83
C LEU A 31 5.12 -16.76 -4.32
N ILE A 32 4.33 -17.62 -3.65
CA ILE A 32 4.45 -17.84 -2.20
C ILE A 32 5.80 -18.44 -1.85
N GLN A 33 6.28 -19.41 -2.64
CA GLN A 33 7.62 -19.96 -2.49
C GLN A 33 8.68 -18.86 -2.61
N MET A 34 8.57 -17.97 -3.61
CA MET A 34 9.50 -16.85 -3.76
C MET A 34 9.45 -15.88 -2.57
N CYS A 35 8.27 -15.57 -2.04
CA CYS A 35 8.12 -14.74 -0.83
C CYS A 35 8.88 -15.38 0.35
N ASN A 36 8.71 -16.68 0.57
CA ASN A 36 9.39 -17.41 1.64
C ASN A 36 10.92 -17.47 1.43
N MET A 37 11.37 -17.73 0.20
CA MET A 37 12.81 -17.74 -0.14
C MET A 37 13.49 -16.39 0.06
N THR A 38 12.75 -15.29 -0.17
CA THR A 38 13.26 -13.92 -0.03
C THR A 38 13.27 -13.41 1.41
N GLY A 39 12.64 -14.14 2.34
CA GLY A 39 12.72 -13.90 3.79
C GLY A 39 11.38 -13.59 4.47
N MET A 40 10.25 -13.67 3.75
CA MET A 40 8.91 -13.56 4.33
C MET A 40 8.48 -14.87 5.00
N SER A 41 7.43 -14.81 5.82
CA SER A 41 6.75 -15.99 6.36
C SER A 41 5.31 -15.99 5.85
N VAL A 42 5.07 -16.71 4.75
CA VAL A 42 3.76 -16.79 4.09
C VAL A 42 3.27 -18.22 4.14
N ASN A 43 2.03 -18.39 4.61
CA ASN A 43 1.37 -19.68 4.66
C ASN A 43 1.34 -20.32 3.25
N PRO A 44 1.82 -21.55 3.07
CA PRO A 44 1.84 -22.20 1.75
C PRO A 44 0.45 -22.39 1.14
N ARG A 45 -0.60 -22.46 1.96
CA ARG A 45 -1.98 -22.69 1.50
C ARG A 45 -2.81 -21.41 1.63
N PRO A 46 -3.66 -21.10 0.62
CA PRO A 46 -4.61 -20.01 0.75
C PRO A 46 -5.69 -20.37 1.79
N LEU A 47 -6.29 -19.34 2.38
CA LEU A 47 -7.36 -19.47 3.37
C LEU A 47 -8.66 -20.05 2.76
N VAL A 48 -8.90 -19.76 1.48
CA VAL A 48 -10.01 -20.27 0.68
C VAL A 48 -9.51 -20.66 -0.70
N ASP A 49 -10.21 -21.57 -1.38
CA ASP A 49 -9.83 -22.02 -2.71
C ASP A 49 -9.75 -20.86 -3.71
N ASN A 50 -8.79 -20.96 -4.64
CA ASN A 50 -8.60 -20.00 -5.71
C ASN A 50 -9.88 -19.85 -6.54
N ARG A 51 -10.34 -18.62 -6.73
CA ARG A 51 -11.57 -18.35 -7.47
C ARG A 51 -11.28 -17.81 -8.86
N SER A 52 -11.97 -18.33 -9.86
CA SER A 52 -12.10 -17.69 -11.18
C SER A 52 -13.45 -16.98 -11.31
N ALA A 53 -13.46 -15.77 -11.86
CA ALA A 53 -14.67 -14.98 -12.06
C ALA A 53 -14.61 -14.18 -13.37
N SER A 54 -15.77 -13.89 -13.94
CA SER A 54 -15.85 -13.02 -15.13
C SER A 54 -15.44 -11.58 -14.79
N PRO A 55 -14.69 -10.88 -15.67
CA PRO A 55 -14.39 -9.45 -15.53
C PRO A 55 -15.63 -8.55 -15.37
N ASN A 56 -16.79 -8.99 -15.86
CA ASN A 56 -18.04 -8.23 -15.73
C ASN A 56 -18.56 -8.19 -14.28
N HIS A 57 -18.08 -9.09 -13.42
CA HIS A 57 -18.55 -9.28 -12.05
C HIS A 57 -17.46 -9.02 -11.00
N ILE A 58 -16.48 -8.13 -11.30
CA ILE A 58 -15.33 -7.84 -10.43
C ILE A 58 -15.75 -7.53 -8.99
N GLU A 59 -16.66 -6.59 -8.80
CA GLU A 59 -17.04 -6.13 -7.46
C GLU A 59 -17.70 -7.24 -6.64
N ASN A 60 -18.66 -7.95 -7.25
CA ASN A 60 -19.32 -9.09 -6.61
C ASN A 60 -18.32 -10.19 -6.24
N ALA A 61 -17.37 -10.50 -7.12
CA ALA A 61 -16.35 -11.51 -6.85
C ALA A 61 -15.42 -11.10 -5.69
N LEU A 62 -14.98 -9.83 -5.64
CA LEU A 62 -14.13 -9.32 -4.55
C LEU A 62 -14.86 -9.35 -3.21
N ARG A 63 -16.10 -8.85 -3.15
CA ARG A 63 -16.93 -8.87 -1.94
C ARG A 63 -17.23 -10.29 -1.47
N ASP A 64 -17.46 -11.21 -2.41
CA ASP A 64 -17.74 -12.60 -2.07
C ASP A 64 -16.50 -13.33 -1.51
N VAL A 65 -15.32 -13.09 -2.09
CA VAL A 65 -14.04 -13.59 -1.51
C VAL A 65 -13.85 -13.04 -0.11
N TYR A 66 -14.02 -11.73 0.08
CA TYR A 66 -13.91 -11.11 1.40
C TYR A 66 -14.87 -11.75 2.41
N ARG A 67 -16.16 -11.88 2.06
CA ARG A 67 -17.18 -12.50 2.92
C ARG A 67 -16.78 -13.91 3.33
N ARG A 68 -16.39 -14.77 2.39
CA ARG A 68 -15.95 -16.15 2.68
C ARG A 68 -14.73 -16.18 3.61
N THR A 69 -13.74 -15.32 3.36
CA THR A 69 -12.54 -15.27 4.21
C THR A 69 -12.89 -14.81 5.62
N THR A 70 -13.78 -13.84 5.79
CA THR A 70 -14.25 -13.37 7.10
C THR A 70 -15.04 -14.46 7.83
N GLU A 71 -15.93 -15.17 7.14
CA GLU A 71 -16.69 -16.30 7.71
C GLU A 71 -15.76 -17.43 8.18
N MET A 72 -14.74 -17.77 7.40
CA MET A 72 -13.76 -18.80 7.75
C MET A 72 -12.92 -18.41 8.97
N LEU A 73 -12.47 -17.14 9.04
CA LEU A 73 -11.69 -16.64 10.17
C LEU A 73 -12.54 -16.52 11.45
N GLY A 74 -13.81 -16.13 11.31
CA GLY A 74 -14.77 -16.08 12.42
C GLY A 74 -15.01 -17.46 13.05
N LYS A 75 -15.12 -18.52 12.23
CA LYS A 75 -15.25 -19.91 12.73
C LYS A 75 -14.03 -20.39 13.49
N GLN A 76 -12.85 -19.85 13.18
CA GLN A 76 -11.59 -20.18 13.86
C GLN A 76 -11.38 -19.39 15.16
N GLY A 77 -12.34 -18.55 15.57
CA GLY A 77 -12.23 -17.74 16.78
C GLY A 77 -11.15 -16.66 16.70
N HIS A 78 -10.73 -16.30 15.49
CA HIS A 78 -9.66 -15.33 15.28
C HIS A 78 -10.24 -13.95 14.94
N GLU A 79 -9.83 -12.91 15.67
CA GLU A 79 -9.94 -11.50 15.23
C GLU A 79 -8.99 -11.17 14.05
N LYS A 80 -8.53 -12.19 13.32
CA LYS A 80 -7.62 -12.01 12.19
C LYS A 80 -8.44 -11.65 10.96
N GLN A 81 -7.87 -10.78 10.13
CA GLN A 81 -8.42 -10.40 8.82
C GLN A 81 -7.60 -11.04 7.69
N LEU A 82 -8.14 -10.99 6.47
CA LEU A 82 -7.39 -11.32 5.26
C LEU A 82 -6.23 -10.33 5.10
N GLN A 83 -4.99 -10.84 5.04
CA GLN A 83 -3.79 -10.00 5.00
C GLN A 83 -3.30 -9.72 3.58
N LEU A 84 -3.63 -10.57 2.61
CA LEU A 84 -3.26 -10.41 1.22
C LEU A 84 -4.31 -11.02 0.28
N LEU A 85 -4.75 -10.25 -0.70
CA LEU A 85 -5.49 -10.75 -1.85
C LEU A 85 -4.63 -10.65 -3.12
N ILE A 86 -4.29 -11.80 -3.70
CA ILE A 86 -3.65 -11.87 -5.02
C ILE A 86 -4.75 -11.77 -6.07
N VAL A 87 -4.65 -10.80 -6.96
CA VAL A 87 -5.63 -10.58 -8.03
C VAL A 87 -4.96 -10.75 -9.38
N ILE A 88 -5.35 -11.78 -10.13
CA ILE A 88 -4.96 -11.89 -11.53
C ILE A 88 -5.96 -11.08 -12.35
N LEU A 89 -5.45 -10.04 -13.01
CA LEU A 89 -6.25 -9.09 -13.78
C LEU A 89 -6.88 -9.75 -15.01
N PRO A 90 -7.90 -9.15 -15.64
CA PRO A 90 -8.32 -9.54 -16.98
C PRO A 90 -7.22 -9.29 -18.03
N GLU A 91 -7.35 -9.90 -19.20
CA GLU A 91 -6.46 -9.63 -20.34
C GLU A 91 -6.59 -8.19 -20.85
N VAL A 92 -7.81 -7.62 -20.73
CA VAL A 92 -8.12 -6.25 -21.14
C VAL A 92 -7.83 -5.28 -19.99
N SER A 93 -7.21 -4.14 -20.32
CA SER A 93 -6.90 -3.08 -19.37
C SER A 93 -8.18 -2.35 -18.88
N GLY A 94 -8.03 -1.49 -17.86
CA GLY A 94 -9.12 -0.67 -17.33
C GLY A 94 -9.76 -1.19 -16.03
N SER A 95 -9.57 -2.47 -15.69
CA SER A 95 -10.14 -3.04 -14.45
C SER A 95 -9.34 -2.72 -13.18
N TYR A 96 -8.06 -2.30 -13.32
CA TYR A 96 -7.15 -2.08 -12.19
C TYR A 96 -7.69 -1.04 -11.19
N GLY A 97 -8.16 0.11 -11.69
CA GLY A 97 -8.69 1.18 -10.84
C GLY A 97 -9.91 0.73 -10.03
N LYS A 98 -10.85 0.02 -10.68
CA LYS A 98 -12.04 -0.54 -10.00
C LYS A 98 -11.66 -1.55 -8.92
N ILE A 99 -10.75 -2.48 -9.22
CA ILE A 99 -10.24 -3.46 -8.25
C ILE A 99 -9.59 -2.76 -7.06
N LYS A 100 -8.75 -1.75 -7.32
CA LYS A 100 -8.04 -1.01 -6.28
C LYS A 100 -8.99 -0.23 -5.38
N LYS A 101 -9.96 0.47 -5.96
CA LYS A 101 -11.01 1.16 -5.19
C LYS A 101 -11.75 0.20 -4.25
N VAL A 102 -12.26 -0.91 -4.77
CA VAL A 102 -13.02 -1.88 -3.96
C VAL A 102 -12.14 -2.47 -2.85
N CYS A 103 -10.93 -2.91 -3.17
CA CYS A 103 -10.04 -3.50 -2.17
C CYS A 103 -9.58 -2.50 -1.12
N GLU A 104 -9.05 -1.34 -1.52
CA GLU A 104 -8.33 -0.43 -0.63
C GLU A 104 -9.25 0.60 0.05
N THR A 105 -10.35 0.99 -0.59
CA THR A 105 -11.32 1.96 -0.04
C THR A 105 -12.52 1.28 0.59
N ASP A 106 -13.16 0.34 -0.09
CA ASP A 106 -14.45 -0.21 0.38
C ASP A 106 -14.27 -1.36 1.40
N LEU A 107 -13.24 -2.21 1.21
CA LEU A 107 -13.05 -3.43 1.99
C LEU A 107 -11.82 -3.42 2.92
N GLY A 108 -10.88 -2.48 2.75
CA GLY A 108 -9.66 -2.40 3.55
C GLY A 108 -8.68 -3.57 3.37
N ILE A 109 -8.69 -4.24 2.20
CA ILE A 109 -7.85 -5.40 1.88
C ILE A 109 -6.59 -4.98 1.14
N VAL A 110 -5.43 -5.43 1.63
CA VAL A 110 -4.16 -5.32 0.90
C VAL A 110 -4.20 -6.22 -0.33
N SER A 111 -4.07 -5.62 -1.52
CA SER A 111 -4.15 -6.34 -2.80
C SER A 111 -2.86 -6.26 -3.63
N GLN A 112 -2.50 -7.39 -4.24
CA GLN A 112 -1.42 -7.49 -5.23
C GLN A 112 -1.98 -7.93 -6.59
N CYS A 113 -2.09 -6.98 -7.52
CA CYS A 113 -2.56 -7.25 -8.88
C CYS A 113 -1.42 -7.75 -9.77
N CYS A 114 -1.69 -8.79 -10.54
CA CYS A 114 -0.75 -9.43 -11.46
C CYS A 114 -1.37 -9.50 -12.86
N LEU A 115 -0.60 -9.16 -13.89
CA LEU A 115 -1.06 -9.27 -15.28
C LEU A 115 -1.05 -10.74 -15.72
N PRO A 116 -2.08 -11.22 -16.46
CA PRO A 116 -2.16 -12.61 -16.92
C PRO A 116 -0.92 -13.09 -17.64
N ARG A 117 -0.37 -12.27 -18.54
CA ARG A 117 0.84 -12.61 -19.32
C ARG A 117 2.05 -12.93 -18.46
N HIS A 118 2.19 -12.28 -17.31
CA HIS A 118 3.30 -12.52 -16.37
C HIS A 118 2.97 -13.62 -15.36
N ALA A 119 1.69 -13.78 -15.01
CA ALA A 119 1.24 -14.86 -14.13
C ALA A 119 1.23 -16.23 -14.83
N ALA A 120 0.91 -16.29 -16.13
CA ALA A 120 0.87 -17.53 -16.90
C ALA A 120 2.25 -18.12 -17.19
N ARG A 121 3.27 -17.26 -17.31
CA ARG A 121 4.67 -17.64 -17.53
C ARG A 121 5.58 -16.79 -16.64
N PRO A 122 5.56 -17.01 -15.31
CA PRO A 122 6.35 -16.22 -14.39
C PRO A 122 7.84 -16.54 -14.60
N ASN A 123 8.67 -15.50 -14.63
CA ASN A 123 10.11 -15.66 -14.51
C ASN A 123 10.56 -15.30 -13.10
N LYS A 124 11.76 -15.74 -12.72
CA LYS A 124 12.31 -15.54 -11.37
C LYS A 124 12.34 -14.05 -10.98
N GLN A 125 12.82 -13.19 -11.88
CA GLN A 125 12.91 -11.74 -11.65
C GLN A 125 11.53 -11.10 -11.38
N TYR A 126 10.51 -11.53 -12.11
CA TYR A 126 9.15 -11.06 -11.92
C TYR A 126 8.61 -11.44 -10.54
N LEU A 127 8.77 -12.70 -10.13
CA LEU A 127 8.33 -13.17 -8.82
C LEU A 127 9.06 -12.44 -7.69
N GLU A 128 10.37 -12.23 -7.81
CA GLU A 128 11.17 -11.45 -6.85
C GLU A 128 10.66 -10.00 -6.73
N ASN A 129 10.44 -9.34 -7.87
CA ASN A 129 9.91 -7.96 -7.89
C ASN A 129 8.51 -7.86 -7.28
N VAL A 130 7.66 -8.87 -7.49
CA VAL A 130 6.33 -8.93 -6.86
C VAL A 130 6.45 -9.20 -5.36
N ALA A 131 7.31 -10.12 -4.93
CA ALA A 131 7.56 -10.40 -3.52
C ALA A 131 8.06 -9.15 -2.77
N LEU A 132 8.96 -8.35 -3.36
CA LEU A 132 9.39 -7.06 -2.81
C LEU A 132 8.23 -6.09 -2.59
N LYS A 133 7.25 -6.05 -3.51
CA LYS A 133 6.05 -5.21 -3.37
C LYS A 133 5.11 -5.73 -2.29
N ILE A 134 4.90 -7.04 -2.23
CA ILE A 134 4.05 -7.66 -1.21
C ILE A 134 4.64 -7.37 0.17
N ASN A 135 5.95 -7.58 0.35
CA ASN A 135 6.60 -7.39 1.64
C ASN A 135 6.34 -6.01 2.25
N VAL A 136 6.53 -4.94 1.46
CA VAL A 136 6.28 -3.57 1.92
C VAL A 136 4.80 -3.33 2.22
N LYS A 137 3.89 -3.86 1.39
CA LYS A 137 2.44 -3.71 1.58
C LYS A 137 1.94 -4.36 2.87
N VAL A 138 2.56 -5.46 3.30
CA VAL A 138 2.22 -6.14 4.57
C VAL A 138 3.07 -5.63 5.75
N GLY A 139 3.80 -4.52 5.57
CA GLY A 139 4.52 -3.82 6.64
C GLY A 139 5.96 -4.29 6.88
N GLY A 140 6.50 -5.16 6.03
CA GLY A 140 7.90 -5.58 6.01
C GLY A 140 8.85 -4.49 5.49
N ARG A 141 10.16 -4.73 5.62
CA ARG A 141 11.24 -3.85 5.15
C ARG A 141 12.17 -4.65 4.23
N ASN A 142 12.29 -4.20 2.98
CA ASN A 142 13.17 -4.87 2.01
C ASN A 142 14.64 -4.60 2.31
N THR A 143 14.99 -3.33 2.49
CA THR A 143 16.34 -2.84 2.72
C THR A 143 16.32 -1.72 3.76
N VAL A 144 17.43 -1.54 4.47
CA VAL A 144 17.70 -0.46 5.42
C VAL A 144 19.14 -0.01 5.15
N LEU A 145 19.43 1.29 5.28
CA LEU A 145 20.81 1.76 5.25
C LEU A 145 21.56 1.23 6.47
N GLU A 146 22.67 0.53 6.27
CA GLU A 146 23.45 -0.05 7.37
C GLU A 146 23.85 1.02 8.42
N ARG A 147 24.15 2.23 7.96
CA ARG A 147 24.47 3.37 8.81
C ARG A 147 23.32 3.82 9.73
N ALA A 148 22.08 3.39 9.48
CA ALA A 148 20.96 3.64 10.38
C ALA A 148 21.11 2.92 11.73
N PHE A 149 21.86 1.81 11.78
CA PHE A 149 22.13 1.07 13.02
C PHE A 149 23.30 1.66 13.82
N VAL A 150 24.05 2.59 13.24
CA VAL A 150 25.14 3.31 13.91
C VAL A 150 24.58 4.58 14.52
N ARG A 151 24.88 4.85 15.79
CA ARG A 151 24.49 6.10 16.46
C ARG A 151 25.01 7.30 15.65
N ASN A 152 24.11 8.19 15.23
CA ASN A 152 24.41 9.32 14.35
C ASN A 152 25.07 8.92 13.02
N GLY A 153 24.86 7.68 12.56
CA GLY A 153 25.52 7.13 11.38
C GLY A 153 25.04 7.73 10.07
N ILE A 154 23.81 8.27 10.00
CA ILE A 154 23.31 9.03 8.85
C ILE A 154 23.37 10.51 9.25
N PRO A 155 24.39 11.26 8.79
CA PRO A 155 24.55 12.67 9.14
C PRO A 155 23.26 13.43 8.87
N PHE A 156 22.91 14.37 9.74
CA PHE A 156 21.72 15.22 9.65
C PHE A 156 20.35 14.50 9.76
N VAL A 157 20.29 13.18 9.66
CA VAL A 157 19.02 12.43 9.77
C VAL A 157 18.91 11.68 11.09
N SER A 158 19.98 11.00 11.54
CA SER A 158 19.93 10.16 12.73
C SER A 158 20.45 10.82 14.02
N GLU A 159 20.78 12.12 13.98
CA GLU A 159 21.25 12.90 15.14
C GLU A 159 20.15 13.26 16.13
N VAL A 160 18.97 13.61 15.61
CA VAL A 160 17.75 13.92 16.37
C VAL A 160 16.55 13.31 15.64
N PRO A 161 15.42 13.07 16.32
CA PRO A 161 14.19 12.60 15.68
C PRO A 161 13.84 13.43 14.45
N THR A 162 14.05 12.85 13.27
CA THR A 162 13.87 13.52 11.98
C THR A 162 12.77 12.83 11.20
N ILE A 163 11.79 13.61 10.73
CA ILE A 163 10.74 13.15 9.83
C ILE A 163 11.02 13.69 8.42
N ILE A 164 10.89 12.83 7.41
CA ILE A 164 11.10 13.18 6.01
C ILE A 164 9.76 13.14 5.29
N PHE A 165 9.37 14.27 4.72
CA PHE A 165 8.18 14.44 3.91
C PHE A 165 8.52 14.44 2.41
N GLY A 166 7.60 13.88 1.63
CA GLY A 166 7.53 14.05 0.19
C GLY A 166 6.14 14.57 -0.19
N ALA A 167 6.05 15.52 -1.10
CA ALA A 167 4.79 16.07 -1.56
C ALA A 167 4.79 16.34 -3.06
N ASP A 168 3.66 16.09 -3.70
CA ASP A 168 3.43 16.29 -5.13
C ASP A 168 1.97 16.66 -5.39
N VAL A 169 1.72 17.36 -6.50
CA VAL A 169 0.36 17.61 -7.01
C VAL A 169 0.29 17.12 -8.44
N THR A 170 -0.69 16.27 -8.71
CA THR A 170 -1.00 15.79 -10.05
C THR A 170 -2.20 16.53 -10.62
N HIS A 171 -2.02 17.16 -11.77
CA HIS A 171 -3.10 17.81 -12.51
C HIS A 171 -3.75 16.89 -13.54
N PRO A 172 -5.02 17.15 -13.89
CA PRO A 172 -5.66 16.53 -15.05
C PRO A 172 -4.89 16.79 -16.36
N PRO A 173 -5.08 15.94 -17.38
CA PRO A 173 -4.53 16.15 -18.72
C PRO A 173 -4.92 17.52 -19.32
N PRO A 174 -4.16 18.05 -20.30
CA PRO A 174 -4.56 19.23 -21.05
C PRO A 174 -5.94 19.05 -21.72
N GLY A 175 -6.79 20.08 -21.64
CA GLY A 175 -8.15 20.07 -22.20
C GLY A 175 -9.24 19.51 -21.28
N GLU A 176 -8.88 19.01 -20.10
CA GLU A 176 -9.84 18.59 -19.06
C GLU A 176 -9.98 19.68 -18.00
N ASP A 177 -10.94 20.60 -18.15
CA ASP A 177 -11.04 21.81 -17.32
C ASP A 177 -11.90 21.63 -16.05
N SER A 178 -12.63 20.51 -15.94
CA SER A 178 -13.53 20.23 -14.81
C SER A 178 -12.93 19.35 -13.71
N ALA A 179 -11.87 18.59 -14.02
CA ALA A 179 -11.32 17.64 -13.06
C ALA A 179 -10.47 18.33 -11.98
N SER A 180 -10.61 17.86 -10.74
CA SER A 180 -9.80 18.32 -9.61
C SER A 180 -8.32 17.95 -9.78
N SER A 181 -7.43 18.74 -9.19
CA SER A 181 -6.05 18.29 -8.95
C SER A 181 -6.03 17.36 -7.74
N ILE A 182 -5.04 16.47 -7.65
CA ILE A 182 -4.85 15.60 -6.49
C ILE A 182 -3.50 15.91 -5.87
N ALA A 183 -3.52 16.36 -4.62
CA ALA A 183 -2.33 16.46 -3.79
C ALA A 183 -2.06 15.15 -3.07
N ALA A 184 -0.78 14.79 -2.98
CA ALA A 184 -0.31 13.66 -2.21
C ALA A 184 0.82 14.11 -1.29
N VAL A 185 0.74 13.74 -0.01
CA VAL A 185 1.79 14.00 0.98
C VAL A 185 2.13 12.69 1.67
N VAL A 186 3.41 12.33 1.64
CA VAL A 186 3.96 11.17 2.35
C VAL A 186 4.91 11.62 3.45
N ALA A 187 5.02 10.85 4.52
CA ALA A 187 6.07 11.06 5.53
C ALA A 187 6.63 9.74 6.07
N SER A 188 7.90 9.76 6.47
CA SER A 188 8.55 8.63 7.14
C SER A 188 7.89 8.32 8.49
N MET A 189 7.85 7.05 8.89
CA MET A 189 7.12 6.54 10.06
C MET A 189 8.02 5.75 11.02
N ASP A 190 9.26 5.53 10.66
CA ASP A 190 10.31 4.90 11.46
C ASP A 190 11.58 5.76 11.42
N TRP A 191 12.20 5.92 12.58
CA TRP A 191 13.44 6.65 12.76
C TRP A 191 14.29 5.86 13.77
N PRO A 192 15.60 5.69 13.53
CA PRO A 192 16.44 6.32 12.49
C PRO A 192 16.47 5.63 11.12
N GLU A 193 15.72 4.54 10.90
CA GLU A 193 15.89 3.74 9.66
C GLU A 193 15.22 4.31 8.41
N ILE A 194 14.17 5.14 8.54
CA ILE A 194 13.49 5.85 7.44
C ILE A 194 13.14 4.94 6.25
N THR A 195 12.44 3.83 6.53
CA THR A 195 12.06 2.84 5.50
C THR A 195 10.56 2.71 5.28
N LYS A 196 9.75 3.16 6.25
CA LYS A 196 8.30 3.07 6.21
C LYS A 196 7.73 4.46 5.99
N TYR A 197 6.82 4.57 5.03
CA TYR A 197 6.14 5.82 4.73
C TYR A 197 4.63 5.64 4.86
N ARG A 198 3.96 6.68 5.30
CA ARG A 198 2.49 6.80 5.22
C ARG A 198 2.17 7.91 4.24
N GLY A 199 1.22 7.66 3.34
CA GLY A 199 0.70 8.64 2.41
C GLY A 199 -0.71 9.09 2.78
N LEU A 200 -0.98 10.36 2.52
CA LEU A 200 -2.30 10.97 2.51
C LEU A 200 -2.51 11.62 1.15
N VAL A 201 -3.76 11.65 0.71
CA VAL A 201 -4.17 12.27 -0.56
C VAL A 201 -5.38 13.15 -0.33
N SER A 202 -5.45 14.28 -1.03
CA SER A 202 -6.61 15.18 -1.03
C SER A 202 -6.89 15.67 -2.43
N ALA A 203 -8.17 15.71 -2.80
CA ALA A 203 -8.60 16.47 -3.97
C ALA A 203 -8.55 17.97 -3.65
N GLN A 204 -8.22 18.78 -4.66
CA GLN A 204 -8.17 20.23 -4.55
C GLN A 204 -8.59 20.89 -5.87
N PRO A 205 -8.83 22.21 -5.90
CA PRO A 205 -9.30 22.91 -7.09
C PRO A 205 -8.46 22.65 -8.35
N HIS A 206 -9.11 22.84 -9.50
CA HIS A 206 -8.52 22.60 -10.81
C HIS A 206 -7.22 23.39 -10.99
N ARG A 207 -6.15 22.70 -11.42
CA ARG A 207 -4.81 23.27 -11.67
C ARG A 207 -4.19 24.09 -10.52
N GLN A 208 -4.63 23.85 -9.29
CA GLN A 208 -4.02 24.48 -8.13
C GLN A 208 -2.75 23.71 -7.73
N GLU A 209 -1.60 24.38 -7.67
CA GLU A 209 -0.32 23.78 -7.25
C GLU A 209 -0.09 23.85 -5.74
N ILE A 210 -0.65 24.88 -5.09
CA ILE A 210 -0.62 25.01 -3.63
C ILE A 210 -1.45 23.89 -3.02
N ILE A 211 -0.83 23.09 -2.16
CA ILE A 211 -1.51 22.01 -1.45
C ILE A 211 -2.42 22.61 -0.38
N GLU A 212 -3.72 22.67 -0.67
CA GLU A 212 -4.70 23.35 0.18
C GLU A 212 -4.83 22.69 1.55
N ASP A 213 -5.00 21.36 1.57
CA ASP A 213 -5.14 20.60 2.81
C ASP A 213 -3.79 20.17 3.42
N LEU A 214 -2.68 20.86 3.08
CA LEU A 214 -1.41 20.60 3.75
C LEU A 214 -1.53 20.92 5.25
N PHE A 215 -2.15 22.05 5.55
CA PHE A 215 -2.51 22.51 6.88
C PHE A 215 -3.84 23.25 6.81
N SER A 216 -4.76 22.90 7.70
CA SER A 216 -6.07 23.54 7.79
C SER A 216 -6.38 23.93 9.23
N VAL A 217 -7.25 24.92 9.42
CA VAL A 217 -7.79 25.28 10.74
C VAL A 217 -9.31 25.31 10.62
N THR A 218 -9.98 24.43 11.36
CA THR A 218 -11.44 24.37 11.40
C THR A 218 -11.95 24.92 12.72
N LYS A 219 -13.07 25.65 12.69
CA LYS A 219 -13.74 26.12 13.90
C LYS A 219 -14.69 25.03 14.39
N ASP A 220 -14.33 24.38 15.48
CA ASP A 220 -15.18 23.45 16.19
C ASP A 220 -16.01 24.22 17.25
N PRO A 221 -17.35 24.04 17.28
CA PRO A 221 -18.22 24.74 18.23
C PRO A 221 -17.87 24.54 19.71
N GLN A 222 -17.22 23.42 20.07
CA GLN A 222 -16.87 23.09 21.45
C GLN A 222 -15.38 23.32 21.75
N ARG A 223 -14.51 23.13 20.76
CA ARG A 223 -13.04 23.15 20.92
C ARG A 223 -12.38 24.41 20.37
N GLY A 224 -13.14 25.31 19.74
CA GLY A 224 -12.60 26.51 19.10
C GLY A 224 -11.80 26.17 17.84
N ASN A 225 -10.66 26.83 17.63
CA ASN A 225 -9.83 26.57 16.45
C ASN A 225 -9.09 25.22 16.59
N VAL A 226 -9.40 24.28 15.71
CA VAL A 226 -8.76 22.97 15.62
C VAL A 226 -7.84 22.94 14.40
N ASN A 227 -6.55 22.76 14.66
CA ASN A 227 -5.57 22.54 13.60
C ASN A 227 -5.79 21.14 12.98
N GLY A 228 -5.70 21.07 11.66
CA GLY A 228 -5.93 19.91 10.82
C GLY A 228 -4.93 19.83 9.66
N GLY A 229 -5.31 19.11 8.62
CA GLY A 229 -4.53 18.92 7.40
C GLY A 229 -3.53 17.77 7.48
N MET A 230 -3.05 17.40 6.30
CA MET A 230 -2.20 16.23 6.08
C MET A 230 -0.92 16.25 6.93
N ILE A 231 -0.29 17.42 7.09
CA ILE A 231 0.97 17.52 7.86
C ILE A 231 0.75 17.14 9.32
N ARG A 232 -0.36 17.60 9.93
CA ARG A 232 -0.66 17.34 11.34
C ARG A 232 -0.93 15.86 11.56
N GLU A 233 -1.69 15.23 10.67
CA GLU A 233 -1.96 13.79 10.76
C GLU A 233 -0.69 12.95 10.67
N LEU A 234 0.22 13.32 9.76
CA LEU A 234 1.50 12.63 9.59
C LEU A 234 2.43 12.84 10.80
N LEU A 235 2.47 14.03 11.39
CA LEU A 235 3.23 14.30 12.62
C LEU A 235 2.69 13.49 13.82
N ILE A 236 1.37 13.38 13.96
CA ILE A 236 0.75 12.55 15.00
C ILE A 236 1.05 11.07 14.76
N ALA A 237 0.98 10.61 13.50
CA ALA A 237 1.30 9.24 13.14
C ALA A 237 2.76 8.90 13.45
N PHE A 238 3.70 9.79 13.11
CA PHE A 238 5.11 9.65 13.45
C PHE A 238 5.31 9.49 14.96
N ARG A 239 4.78 10.41 15.77
CA ARG A 239 4.90 10.32 17.24
C ARG A 239 4.31 9.04 17.81
N ARG A 240 3.19 8.57 17.28
CA ARG A 240 2.57 7.30 17.70
C ARG A 240 3.43 6.09 17.34
N LYS A 241 4.19 6.15 16.23
CA LYS A 241 5.03 5.03 15.76
C LYS A 241 6.42 5.01 16.37
N THR A 242 7.04 6.17 16.58
CA THR A 242 8.42 6.28 17.07
C THR A 242 8.49 6.58 18.57
N GLY A 243 7.39 7.03 19.19
CA GLY A 243 7.38 7.56 20.56
C GLY A 243 7.97 8.98 20.67
N GLN A 244 8.57 9.50 19.61
CA GLN A 244 9.30 10.77 19.60
C GLN A 244 8.52 11.86 18.85
N ARG A 245 8.65 13.11 19.31
CA ARG A 245 8.24 14.25 18.48
C ARG A 245 9.37 14.55 17.50
N PRO A 246 9.09 14.83 16.23
CA PRO A 246 10.14 15.22 15.32
C PRO A 246 10.70 16.58 15.74
N GLU A 247 12.01 16.65 15.88
CA GLU A 247 12.77 17.89 16.13
C GLU A 247 13.23 18.51 14.81
N ARG A 248 13.28 17.71 13.74
CA ARG A 248 13.65 18.14 12.39
C ARG A 248 12.66 17.62 11.36
N ILE A 249 12.32 18.49 10.41
CA ILE A 249 11.48 18.19 9.26
C ILE A 249 12.31 18.42 8.00
N LEU A 250 12.45 17.39 7.17
CA LEU A 250 12.95 17.52 5.81
C LEU A 250 11.78 17.42 4.85
N PHE A 251 11.59 18.39 3.96
CA PHE A 251 10.42 18.45 3.08
C PHE A 251 10.84 18.52 1.62
N TYR A 252 10.60 17.44 0.88
CA TYR A 252 10.83 17.37 -0.57
C TYR A 252 9.53 17.65 -1.31
N ARG A 253 9.47 18.74 -2.07
CA ARG A 253 8.32 19.11 -2.92
C ARG A 253 8.69 19.01 -4.39
N GLN A 254 8.07 18.08 -5.11
CA GLN A 254 8.25 17.90 -6.55
C GLN A 254 7.17 18.69 -7.31
N GLY A 255 7.50 19.43 -8.38
CA GLY A 255 6.49 20.09 -9.23
C GLY A 255 6.73 21.58 -9.55
N TRP A 256 7.76 22.21 -8.97
CA TRP A 256 8.08 23.62 -9.21
C TRP A 256 8.84 23.82 -10.51
N CYS A 257 8.15 23.66 -11.65
CA CYS A 257 8.42 24.26 -12.97
C CYS A 257 7.66 23.44 -14.04
N LYS A 258 6.51 23.94 -14.47
CA LYS A 258 5.94 23.69 -15.79
C LYS A 258 5.32 24.96 -16.33
#